data_AF-A0A9D5NDY4-F1
#
_entry.id   AF-A0A9D5NDY4-F1
#
_cell.length_a   1.000
_cell.length_b   1.000
_cell.length_c   1.000
_cell.angle_alpha   90.00
_cell.angle_beta   90.00
_cell.angle_gamma   90.00
#
_symmetry.space_group_name_H-M   'P 1'
#
loop_
_entity.id
_entity.type
_entity.pdbx_description
1 polymer ?
#
loop_
_entity_poly.entity_id
_entity_poly.type
_entity_poly.pdbx_seq_one_letter_code
_entity_poly.pdbx_strand_id
1 'polypeptide(L)'
;MFKKRETLTQNIAYMGLMAAINVIFVLLTYFVPFLIFILVFVLPLTSVIVTIFCQKKYLPIYMVATIGLCLIATMNNFSDTLFYVIPALISGVVFGLLIERKISPVWIIFVSSLLTTGLSYAFVPLIQFIYNQNIIEVFLKVFHVDGFKYISFMVPCFIYLISLIQSVLSYIFIKASLPKLGINIESESRFTPLLIASLILLIATGISIPLFPAFSYFFSLLFIYFSCYIATLLSLKKKTYIYVSFGVIIIVQFVLFATLYSVIPNPFGFLLIDGLFILIICLGIVENYLIANRHNVK
;
A
#
# COMPACT_ATOMS: atom_id res chain seq x y z
N MET A 1 -11.28 -25.93 -14.34
CA MET A 1 -11.90 -25.01 -13.35
C MET A 1 -11.54 -23.54 -13.59
N PHE A 2 -10.37 -23.17 -14.14
CA PHE A 2 -9.91 -21.78 -14.28
C PHE A 2 -9.99 -21.25 -15.73
N LYS A 3 -11.21 -21.09 -16.25
CA LYS A 3 -11.48 -20.36 -17.52
C LYS A 3 -12.33 -19.14 -17.20
N LYS A 4 -12.17 -18.05 -17.95
CA LYS A 4 -13.01 -16.86 -17.83
C LYS A 4 -14.48 -17.25 -17.95
N ARG A 5 -15.33 -16.71 -17.08
CA ARG A 5 -16.76 -17.05 -17.03
C ARG A 5 -17.54 -16.17 -17.99
N GLU A 6 -18.12 -16.79 -19.00
CA GLU A 6 -18.86 -16.06 -20.05
C GLU A 6 -20.36 -16.03 -19.79
N THR A 7 -20.93 -17.07 -19.18
CA THR A 7 -22.37 -17.15 -18.90
C THR A 7 -22.72 -16.62 -17.51
N LEU A 8 -23.93 -16.09 -17.36
CA LEU A 8 -24.47 -15.60 -16.09
C LEU A 8 -24.40 -16.67 -15.00
N THR A 9 -24.85 -17.89 -15.31
CA THR A 9 -24.93 -19.02 -14.36
C THR A 9 -23.56 -19.40 -13.83
N GLN A 10 -22.53 -19.42 -14.70
CA GLN A 10 -21.16 -19.70 -14.30
C GLN A 10 -20.57 -18.61 -13.40
N ASN A 11 -20.86 -17.34 -13.70
CA ASN A 11 -20.44 -16.22 -12.86
C ASN A 11 -21.08 -16.29 -11.47
N ILE A 12 -22.40 -16.49 -11.40
CA ILE A 12 -23.13 -16.58 -10.12
C ILE A 12 -22.63 -17.74 -9.26
N ALA A 13 -22.49 -18.94 -9.85
CA ALA A 13 -22.02 -20.11 -9.12
C ALA A 13 -20.59 -19.91 -8.56
N TYR A 14 -19.71 -19.29 -9.36
CA TYR A 14 -18.33 -19.04 -8.93
C TYR A 14 -18.23 -17.96 -7.86
N MET A 15 -19.00 -16.87 -7.99
CA MET A 15 -19.10 -15.82 -6.98
C MET A 15 -19.67 -16.36 -5.67
N GLY A 16 -20.70 -17.21 -5.74
CA GLY A 16 -21.29 -17.87 -4.57
C GLY A 16 -20.29 -18.77 -3.84
N LEU A 17 -19.50 -19.55 -4.58
CA LEU A 17 -18.45 -20.39 -4.00
C LEU A 17 -17.40 -19.53 -3.28
N MET A 18 -16.93 -18.44 -3.90
CA MET A 18 -15.93 -17.55 -3.30
C MET A 18 -16.48 -16.78 -2.09
N ALA A 19 -17.75 -16.35 -2.14
CA ALA A 19 -18.43 -15.75 -1.00
C ALA A 19 -18.54 -16.75 0.17
N ALA A 20 -18.88 -18.01 -0.11
CA ALA A 20 -18.93 -19.06 0.91
C ALA A 20 -17.56 -19.30 1.56
N ILE A 21 -16.47 -19.31 0.77
CA ILE A 21 -15.10 -19.40 1.30
C ILE A 21 -14.83 -18.25 2.28
N ASN A 22 -15.18 -17.02 1.90
CA ASN A 22 -14.98 -15.85 2.77
C ASN A 22 -15.75 -15.99 4.08
N VAL A 23 -17.02 -16.41 4.02
CA VAL A 23 -17.85 -16.64 5.21
C VAL A 23 -17.25 -17.70 6.12
N ILE A 24 -16.73 -18.81 5.57
CA ILE A 24 -16.07 -19.86 6.36
C ILE A 24 -14.86 -19.29 7.09
N PHE A 25 -13.98 -18.54 6.41
CA PHE A 25 -12.81 -17.94 7.05
C PHE A 25 -13.19 -16.93 8.14
N VAL A 26 -14.23 -16.13 7.91
CA VAL A 26 -14.74 -15.19 8.91
C VAL A 26 -15.35 -15.93 10.10
N LEU A 27 -16.04 -17.05 9.90
CA LEU A 27 -16.54 -17.86 11.00
C LEU A 27 -15.41 -18.51 11.80
N LEU A 28 -14.32 -18.90 11.15
CA LEU A 28 -13.16 -19.49 11.82
C LEU A 28 -12.48 -18.51 12.81
N THR A 29 -12.56 -17.20 12.60
CA THR A 29 -11.97 -16.23 13.54
C THR A 29 -12.68 -16.18 14.89
N TYR A 30 -13.94 -16.62 14.97
CA TYR A 30 -14.63 -16.78 16.25
C TYR A 30 -14.01 -17.88 17.13
N PHE A 31 -13.52 -18.95 16.51
CA PHE A 31 -12.93 -20.07 17.23
C PHE A 31 -11.45 -19.83 17.54
N VAL A 32 -10.74 -19.14 16.64
CA VAL A 32 -9.31 -18.87 16.78
C VAL A 32 -9.03 -17.41 16.43
N PRO A 33 -8.91 -16.51 17.44
CA PRO A 33 -8.72 -15.08 17.22
C PRO A 33 -7.47 -14.72 16.38
N PHE A 34 -6.42 -15.54 16.46
CA PHE A 34 -5.20 -15.33 15.68
C PHE A 34 -5.41 -15.48 14.16
N LEU A 35 -6.48 -16.16 13.72
CA LEU A 35 -6.79 -16.31 12.29
C LEU A 35 -7.18 -14.97 11.63
N ILE A 36 -7.47 -13.92 12.39
CA ILE A 36 -7.77 -12.60 11.85
C ILE A 36 -6.59 -12.06 11.01
N PHE A 37 -5.35 -12.38 11.39
CA PHE A 37 -4.17 -12.01 10.62
C PHE A 37 -4.11 -12.75 9.28
N ILE A 38 -4.55 -14.00 9.23
CA ILE A 38 -4.62 -14.77 7.97
C ILE A 38 -5.75 -14.24 7.09
N LEU A 39 -6.86 -13.84 7.70
CA LEU A 39 -8.04 -13.28 7.03
C LEU A 39 -7.69 -12.04 6.18
N VAL A 40 -6.79 -11.21 6.71
CA VAL A 40 -6.25 -10.02 6.04
C VAL A 40 -5.59 -10.35 4.68
N PHE A 41 -5.08 -11.57 4.47
CA PHE A 41 -4.43 -11.98 3.21
C PHE A 41 -5.31 -12.89 2.34
N VAL A 42 -6.14 -13.72 2.96
CA VAL A 42 -7.00 -14.67 2.24
C VAL A 42 -8.20 -13.98 1.59
N LEU A 43 -8.83 -13.01 2.27
CA LEU A 43 -10.00 -12.31 1.72
C LEU A 43 -9.68 -11.45 0.50
N PRO A 44 -8.54 -10.72 0.45
CA PRO A 44 -8.16 -10.05 -0.79
C PRO A 44 -7.92 -11.05 -1.91
N LEU A 45 -7.32 -12.22 -1.63
CA LEU A 45 -7.05 -13.25 -2.65
C LEU A 45 -8.33 -13.77 -3.30
N THR A 46 -9.37 -14.12 -2.53
CA THR A 46 -10.64 -14.60 -3.12
C THR A 46 -11.25 -13.54 -4.02
N SER A 47 -11.18 -12.27 -3.61
CA SER A 47 -11.68 -11.13 -4.37
C SER A 47 -10.86 -10.86 -5.64
N VAL A 48 -9.53 -11.03 -5.59
CA VAL A 48 -8.66 -11.00 -6.78
C VAL A 48 -9.06 -12.08 -7.78
N ILE A 49 -9.27 -13.32 -7.30
CA ILE A 49 -9.63 -14.46 -8.14
C ILE A 49 -10.98 -14.21 -8.81
N VAL A 50 -11.99 -13.74 -8.07
CA VAL A 50 -13.30 -13.36 -8.64
C VAL A 50 -13.13 -12.26 -9.69
N THR A 51 -12.31 -11.25 -9.40
CA THR A 51 -12.08 -10.12 -10.32
C THR A 51 -11.45 -10.55 -11.64
N ILE A 52 -10.53 -11.52 -11.61
CA ILE A 52 -9.84 -12.00 -12.81
C ILE A 52 -10.72 -12.95 -13.64
N PHE A 53 -11.48 -13.84 -13.00
CA PHE A 53 -12.22 -14.89 -13.70
C PHE A 53 -13.68 -14.54 -14.04
N CYS A 54 -14.31 -13.61 -13.31
CA CYS A 54 -15.70 -13.21 -13.55
C CYS A 54 -15.81 -11.94 -14.40
N GLN A 55 -17.00 -11.70 -14.96
CA GLN A 55 -17.28 -10.46 -15.68
C GLN A 55 -17.45 -9.28 -14.72
N LYS A 56 -16.86 -8.13 -15.08
CA LYS A 56 -16.83 -6.90 -14.27
C LYS A 56 -18.20 -6.40 -13.85
N LYS A 57 -19.21 -6.58 -14.73
CA LYS A 57 -20.61 -6.22 -14.48
C LYS A 57 -21.17 -6.88 -13.21
N TYR A 58 -20.65 -8.06 -12.82
CA TYR A 58 -21.15 -8.82 -11.68
C TYR A 58 -20.32 -8.61 -10.39
N LEU A 59 -19.22 -7.86 -10.43
CA LEU A 59 -18.42 -7.57 -9.22
C LEU A 59 -19.22 -6.85 -8.12
N PRO A 60 -20.11 -5.89 -8.41
CA PRO A 60 -20.95 -5.29 -7.38
C PRO A 60 -21.86 -6.32 -6.70
N ILE A 61 -22.40 -7.28 -7.46
CA ILE A 61 -23.25 -8.35 -6.93
C ILE A 61 -22.44 -9.23 -5.97
N TYR A 62 -21.22 -9.62 -6.35
CA TYR A 62 -20.32 -10.37 -5.47
C TYR A 62 -20.02 -9.62 -4.17
N MET A 63 -19.69 -8.32 -4.25
CA MET A 63 -19.40 -7.52 -3.06
C MET A 63 -20.60 -7.45 -2.11
N VAL A 64 -21.79 -7.10 -2.63
CA VAL A 64 -23.01 -6.99 -1.82
C VAL A 64 -23.40 -8.34 -1.21
N ALA A 65 -23.35 -9.42 -2.01
CA ALA A 65 -23.67 -10.76 -1.52
C ALA A 65 -22.70 -11.23 -0.44
N THR A 66 -21.40 -11.01 -0.63
CA THR A 66 -20.38 -11.42 0.35
C THR A 66 -20.50 -10.63 1.64
N ILE A 67 -20.70 -9.31 1.56
CA ILE A 67 -20.91 -8.45 2.74
C ILE A 67 -22.19 -8.89 3.47
N GLY A 68 -23.29 -9.07 2.76
CA GLY A 68 -24.57 -9.50 3.35
C GLY A 68 -24.46 -10.85 4.06
N LEU A 69 -23.82 -11.84 3.42
CA LEU A 69 -23.60 -13.15 4.02
C LEU A 69 -22.66 -13.10 5.24
N CYS A 70 -21.59 -12.30 5.17
CA CYS A 70 -20.70 -12.11 6.32
C CYS A 70 -21.42 -11.41 7.47
N LEU A 71 -22.24 -10.39 7.21
CA LEU A 71 -23.05 -9.72 8.25
C LEU A 71 -24.01 -10.69 8.96
N ILE A 72 -24.66 -11.58 8.20
CA ILE A 72 -25.54 -12.62 8.76
C ILE A 72 -24.72 -13.62 9.57
N ALA A 73 -23.56 -14.04 9.07
CA ALA A 73 -22.68 -14.97 9.77
C ALA A 73 -22.07 -14.36 11.04
N THR A 74 -21.80 -13.05 11.05
CA THR A 74 -21.17 -12.33 12.16
C THR A 74 -22.15 -11.45 12.94
N MET A 75 -23.42 -11.82 13.05
CA MET A 75 -24.43 -10.97 13.73
C MET A 75 -24.01 -10.60 15.17
N ASN A 76 -23.29 -11.49 15.86
CA ASN A 76 -22.81 -11.25 17.22
C ASN A 76 -21.59 -10.31 17.29
N ASN A 77 -20.83 -10.16 16.20
CA ASN A 77 -19.69 -9.25 16.12
C ASN A 77 -19.62 -8.58 14.73
N PHE A 78 -20.56 -7.68 14.47
CA PHE A 78 -20.64 -6.98 13.18
C PHE A 78 -19.40 -6.13 12.86
N SER A 79 -18.59 -5.81 13.88
CA SER A 79 -17.30 -5.13 13.76
C SER A 79 -16.34 -5.85 12.82
N ASP A 80 -16.32 -7.19 12.87
CA ASP A 80 -15.40 -7.98 12.06
C ASP A 80 -15.71 -7.80 10.56
N THR A 81 -16.99 -7.79 10.22
CA THR A 81 -17.42 -7.59 8.84
C THR A 81 -17.18 -6.14 8.37
N LEU A 82 -17.48 -5.15 9.21
CA LEU A 82 -17.30 -3.74 8.83
C LEU A 82 -15.82 -3.36 8.65
N PHE A 83 -14.96 -3.73 9.60
CA PHE A 83 -13.59 -3.23 9.66
C PHE A 83 -12.54 -4.14 9.03
N TYR A 84 -12.87 -5.41 8.78
CA TYR A 84 -11.93 -6.35 8.13
C TYR A 84 -12.44 -6.83 6.79
N VAL A 85 -13.70 -7.30 6.69
CA VAL A 85 -14.22 -7.87 5.44
C VAL A 85 -14.39 -6.81 4.36
N ILE A 86 -15.08 -5.71 4.64
CA ILE A 86 -15.31 -4.64 3.64
C ILE A 86 -13.98 -4.12 3.07
N PRO A 87 -13.00 -3.63 3.87
CA PRO A 87 -11.75 -3.14 3.30
C PRO A 87 -10.95 -4.21 2.56
N ALA A 88 -10.98 -5.47 3.02
CA ALA A 88 -10.31 -6.57 2.32
C ALA A 88 -10.94 -6.87 0.95
N LEU A 89 -12.28 -6.83 0.84
CA LEU A 89 -12.99 -7.03 -0.43
C LEU A 89 -12.67 -5.90 -1.42
N ILE A 90 -12.76 -4.65 -0.99
CA ILE A 90 -12.48 -3.49 -1.86
C ILE A 90 -11.01 -3.52 -2.31
N SER A 91 -10.08 -3.76 -1.38
CA SER A 91 -8.66 -3.89 -1.69
C SER A 91 -8.40 -5.02 -2.69
N GLY A 92 -8.97 -6.21 -2.46
CA GLY A 92 -8.82 -7.36 -3.35
C GLY A 92 -9.39 -7.14 -4.76
N VAL A 93 -10.54 -6.44 -4.88
CA VAL A 93 -11.09 -6.05 -6.18
C VAL A 93 -10.14 -5.09 -6.89
N VAL A 94 -9.60 -4.10 -6.20
CA VAL A 94 -8.61 -3.16 -6.77
C VAL A 94 -7.35 -3.90 -7.22
N PHE A 95 -6.78 -4.76 -6.37
CA PHE A 95 -5.65 -5.63 -6.74
C PHE A 95 -5.94 -6.42 -8.02
N GLY A 96 -7.11 -7.08 -8.10
CA GLY A 96 -7.49 -7.89 -9.25
C GLY A 96 -7.62 -7.07 -10.54
N LEU A 97 -8.23 -5.89 -10.46
CA LEU A 97 -8.39 -4.98 -11.61
C LEU A 97 -7.04 -4.47 -12.12
N LEU A 98 -6.10 -4.15 -11.22
CA LEU A 98 -4.78 -3.67 -11.60
C LEU A 98 -3.91 -4.80 -12.21
N ILE A 99 -4.03 -6.02 -11.68
CA ILE A 99 -3.35 -7.21 -12.22
C ILE A 99 -3.88 -7.55 -13.62
N GLU A 100 -5.21 -7.54 -13.83
CA GLU A 100 -5.81 -7.80 -15.15
C GLU A 100 -5.37 -6.75 -16.19
N ARG A 101 -5.16 -5.49 -15.75
CA ARG A 101 -4.62 -4.40 -16.59
C ARG A 101 -3.10 -4.47 -16.78
N LYS A 102 -2.42 -5.52 -16.29
CA LYS A 102 -0.96 -5.69 -16.36
C LYS A 102 -0.18 -4.51 -15.80
N ILE A 103 -0.71 -3.87 -14.75
CA ILE A 103 -0.04 -2.77 -14.10
C ILE A 103 1.14 -3.31 -13.28
N SER A 104 2.24 -2.57 -13.26
CA SER A 104 3.45 -2.99 -12.55
C SER A 104 3.19 -3.19 -11.05
N PRO A 105 3.88 -4.16 -10.41
CA PRO A 105 3.75 -4.46 -8.97
C PRO A 105 3.84 -3.24 -8.05
N VAL A 106 4.72 -2.29 -8.36
CA VAL A 106 4.94 -1.09 -7.55
C VAL A 106 3.71 -0.23 -7.48
N TRP A 107 3.05 -0.08 -8.61
CA TRP A 107 1.84 0.72 -8.75
C TRP A 107 0.65 0.00 -8.15
N ILE A 108 0.60 -1.33 -8.28
CA ILE A 108 -0.40 -2.15 -7.58
C ILE A 108 -0.31 -1.93 -6.07
N ILE A 109 0.87 -2.13 -5.47
CA ILE A 109 1.07 -1.96 -4.02
C ILE A 109 0.77 -0.52 -3.60
N PHE A 110 1.26 0.47 -4.36
CA PHE A 110 1.05 1.89 -4.06
C PHE A 110 -0.44 2.27 -4.06
N VAL A 111 -1.17 1.98 -5.14
CA VAL A 111 -2.60 2.32 -5.25
C VAL A 111 -3.42 1.57 -4.21
N SER A 112 -3.16 0.28 -4.00
CA SER A 112 -3.83 -0.50 -2.96
C SER A 112 -3.56 0.08 -1.56
N SER A 113 -2.32 0.48 -1.26
CA SER A 113 -1.96 1.07 0.04
C SER A 113 -2.69 2.39 0.28
N LEU A 114 -2.75 3.29 -0.71
CA LEU A 114 -3.49 4.54 -0.62
C LEU A 114 -5.00 4.33 -0.42
N LEU A 115 -5.57 3.37 -1.15
CA LEU A 115 -6.97 2.99 -0.98
C LEU A 115 -7.22 2.48 0.45
N THR A 116 -6.38 1.57 0.96
CA THR A 116 -6.54 1.06 2.33
C THR A 116 -6.35 2.16 3.37
N THR A 117 -5.43 3.10 3.17
CA THR A 117 -5.27 4.27 4.05
C THR A 117 -6.52 5.14 4.04
N GLY A 118 -7.09 5.42 2.87
CA GLY A 118 -8.34 6.16 2.75
C GLY A 118 -9.52 5.46 3.44
N LEU A 119 -9.62 4.13 3.31
CA LEU A 119 -10.63 3.34 4.01
C LEU A 119 -10.42 3.35 5.53
N SER A 120 -9.17 3.18 6.01
CA SER A 120 -8.86 3.29 7.43
C SER A 120 -9.27 4.66 7.99
N TYR A 121 -8.97 5.74 7.26
CA TYR A 121 -9.42 7.07 7.64
C TYR A 121 -10.94 7.24 7.65
N ALA A 122 -11.64 6.67 6.67
CA ALA A 122 -13.10 6.67 6.64
C ALA A 122 -13.72 5.87 7.79
N PHE A 123 -13.04 4.83 8.27
CA PHE A 123 -13.51 4.03 9.40
C PHE A 123 -13.23 4.64 10.77
N VAL A 124 -12.23 5.50 10.94
CA VAL A 124 -11.99 6.21 12.22
C VAL A 124 -13.25 6.92 12.75
N PRO A 125 -13.94 7.81 12.00
CA PRO A 125 -15.15 8.47 12.49
C PRO A 125 -16.30 7.48 12.69
N LEU A 126 -16.38 6.43 11.88
CA LEU A 126 -17.40 5.39 12.03
C LEU A 126 -17.23 4.64 13.36
N ILE A 127 -16.00 4.30 13.74
CA ILE A 127 -15.71 3.64 15.01
C ILE A 127 -15.99 4.59 16.17
N GLN A 128 -15.58 5.84 16.06
CA GLN A 128 -15.91 6.84 17.08
C GLN A 128 -17.43 6.97 17.27
N PHE A 129 -18.20 6.94 16.19
CA PHE A 129 -19.66 6.99 16.25
C PHE A 129 -20.29 5.75 16.91
N ILE A 130 -19.82 4.55 16.57
CA ILE A 130 -20.42 3.28 17.05
C ILE A 130 -19.96 2.95 18.48
N TYR A 131 -18.69 3.18 18.80
CA TYR A 131 -18.05 2.73 20.04
C TYR A 131 -17.75 3.87 21.03
N ASN A 132 -17.99 5.12 20.64
CA ASN A 132 -17.69 6.32 21.42
C ASN A 132 -16.22 6.39 21.90
N GLN A 133 -15.31 5.80 21.13
CA GLN A 133 -13.87 5.77 21.42
C GLN A 133 -13.10 6.44 20.29
N ASN A 134 -12.17 7.34 20.64
CA ASN A 134 -11.22 7.88 19.70
C ASN A 134 -10.04 6.91 19.53
N ILE A 135 -10.08 6.12 18.45
CA ILE A 135 -9.04 5.13 18.15
C ILE A 135 -7.65 5.76 18.06
N ILE A 136 -7.54 6.98 17.54
CA ILE A 136 -6.24 7.65 17.42
C ILE A 136 -5.65 7.86 18.82
N GLU A 137 -6.45 8.31 19.78
CA GLU A 137 -6.00 8.48 21.17
C GLU A 137 -5.65 7.16 21.84
N VAL A 138 -6.41 6.09 21.57
CA VAL A 138 -6.08 4.74 22.08
C VAL A 138 -4.72 4.29 21.55
N PHE A 139 -4.45 4.48 20.26
CA PHE A 139 -3.15 4.16 19.66
C PHE A 139 -2.02 4.99 20.29
N LEU A 140 -2.20 6.30 20.45
CA LEU A 140 -1.19 7.18 21.04
C LEU A 140 -0.84 6.78 22.48
N LYS A 141 -1.83 6.35 23.27
CA LYS A 141 -1.65 5.86 24.63
C LYS A 141 -0.90 4.51 24.67
N VAL A 142 -1.23 3.57 23.79
CA VAL A 142 -0.54 2.27 23.72
C VAL A 142 0.96 2.45 23.43
N PHE A 143 1.29 3.37 22.53
CA PHE A 143 2.68 3.69 22.20
C PHE A 143 3.35 4.66 23.17
N HIS A 144 2.66 5.11 24.23
CA HIS A 144 3.17 6.06 25.24
C HIS A 144 3.72 7.37 24.65
N VAL A 145 3.02 7.90 23.65
CA VAL A 145 3.44 9.08 22.88
C VAL A 145 2.38 10.21 22.87
N ASP A 146 1.36 10.08 23.70
CA ASP A 146 0.28 11.05 23.90
C ASP A 146 0.76 12.42 24.41
N GLY A 147 1.93 12.50 25.05
CA GLY A 147 2.52 13.76 25.53
C GLY A 147 3.29 14.60 24.48
N PHE A 148 3.51 14.09 23.26
CA PHE A 148 4.33 14.80 22.27
C PHE A 148 3.54 15.83 21.46
N LYS A 149 3.96 17.11 21.54
CA LYS A 149 3.29 18.28 20.93
C LYS A 149 2.96 18.15 19.44
N TYR A 150 3.74 17.39 18.68
CA TYR A 150 3.62 17.30 17.22
C TYR A 150 3.14 15.93 16.70
N ILE A 151 2.67 15.06 17.58
CA ILE A 151 2.37 13.69 17.17
C ILE A 151 1.18 13.58 16.22
N SER A 152 0.24 14.51 16.31
CA SER A 152 -0.90 14.60 15.38
C SER A 152 -0.47 14.74 13.92
N PHE A 153 0.73 15.30 13.66
CA PHE A 153 1.27 15.41 12.30
C PHE A 153 1.76 14.07 11.74
N MET A 154 2.09 13.10 12.60
CA MET A 154 2.61 11.79 12.21
C MET A 154 1.52 10.72 12.07
N VAL A 155 0.31 10.95 12.58
CA VAL A 155 -0.81 10.00 12.49
C VAL A 155 -1.08 9.51 11.05
N PRO A 156 -1.12 10.37 10.01
CA PRO A 156 -1.29 9.90 8.63
C PRO A 156 -0.17 8.99 8.15
N CYS A 157 1.05 9.24 8.59
CA CYS A 157 2.21 8.43 8.25
C CYS A 157 2.09 7.02 8.85
N PHE A 158 1.65 6.91 10.10
CA PHE A 158 1.43 5.62 10.74
C PHE A 158 0.33 4.81 10.06
N ILE A 159 -0.81 5.43 9.77
CA ILE A 159 -1.92 4.75 9.08
C ILE A 159 -1.48 4.27 7.69
N TYR A 160 -0.74 5.11 6.96
CA TYR A 160 -0.16 4.71 5.67
C TYR A 160 0.84 3.58 5.79
N LEU A 161 1.73 3.61 6.77
CA LEU A 161 2.74 2.58 6.96
C LEU A 161 2.10 1.22 7.26
N ILE A 162 1.07 1.17 8.11
CA ILE A 162 0.29 -0.05 8.37
C ILE A 162 -0.37 -0.54 7.07
N SER A 163 -1.01 0.37 6.33
CA SER A 163 -1.66 0.09 5.04
C SER A 163 -0.69 -0.44 3.99
N LEU A 164 0.53 0.09 3.96
CA LEU A 164 1.61 -0.31 3.06
C LEU A 164 2.09 -1.72 3.40
N ILE A 165 2.37 -2.00 4.68
CA ILE A 165 2.76 -3.34 5.15
C ILE A 165 1.68 -4.36 4.77
N GLN A 166 0.41 -4.06 5.05
CA GLN A 166 -0.72 -4.91 4.70
C GLN A 166 -0.82 -5.17 3.19
N SER A 167 -0.60 -4.14 2.37
CA SER A 167 -0.64 -4.24 0.91
C SER A 167 0.53 -5.05 0.35
N VAL A 168 1.74 -4.89 0.90
CA VAL A 168 2.92 -5.66 0.51
C VAL A 168 2.73 -7.14 0.85
N LEU A 169 2.28 -7.45 2.07
CA LEU A 169 2.03 -8.84 2.49
C LEU A 169 0.93 -9.49 1.65
N SER A 170 -0.18 -8.79 1.43
CA SER A 170 -1.25 -9.25 0.52
C SER A 170 -0.71 -9.52 -0.88
N TYR A 171 0.10 -8.61 -1.43
CA TYR A 171 0.71 -8.78 -2.75
C TYR A 171 1.64 -10.00 -2.81
N ILE A 172 2.47 -10.24 -1.79
CA ILE A 172 3.33 -11.43 -1.72
C ILE A 172 2.49 -12.70 -1.78
N PHE A 173 1.41 -12.77 -0.99
CA PHE A 173 0.53 -13.93 -0.96
C PHE A 173 -0.22 -14.15 -2.28
N ILE A 174 -0.73 -13.09 -2.89
CA ILE A 174 -1.39 -13.10 -4.20
C ILE A 174 -0.39 -13.55 -5.28
N LYS A 175 0.81 -12.96 -5.31
CA LYS A 175 1.86 -13.31 -6.29
C LYS A 175 2.32 -14.76 -6.15
N ALA A 176 2.36 -15.33 -4.94
CA ALA A 176 2.68 -16.74 -4.74
C ALA A 176 1.54 -17.69 -5.19
N SER A 177 0.30 -17.20 -5.20
CA SER A 177 -0.90 -18.02 -5.47
C SER A 177 -1.35 -17.97 -6.93
N LEU A 178 -1.23 -16.82 -7.61
CA LEU A 178 -1.71 -16.63 -8.98
C LEU A 178 -1.01 -17.51 -10.05
N PRO A 179 0.31 -17.82 -9.97
CA PRO A 179 0.94 -18.73 -10.92
C PRO A 179 0.35 -20.13 -10.90
N LYS A 180 -0.15 -20.59 -9.73
CA LYS A 180 -0.85 -21.88 -9.59
C LYS A 180 -2.17 -21.92 -10.38
N LEU A 181 -2.68 -20.75 -10.76
CA LEU A 181 -3.89 -20.56 -11.55
C LEU A 181 -3.60 -20.24 -13.02
N GLY A 182 -2.32 -20.28 -13.43
CA GLY A 182 -1.88 -19.97 -14.79
C GLY A 182 -1.80 -18.48 -15.12
N ILE A 183 -1.83 -17.60 -14.11
CA ILE A 183 -1.74 -16.14 -14.29
C ILE A 183 -0.35 -15.68 -13.90
N ASN A 184 0.42 -15.21 -14.89
CA ASN A 184 1.72 -14.60 -14.65
C ASN A 184 1.57 -13.09 -14.48
N ILE A 185 2.11 -12.57 -13.37
CA ILE A 185 2.18 -11.13 -13.13
C ILE A 185 3.43 -10.61 -13.84
N GLU A 186 3.23 -9.78 -14.86
CA GLU A 186 4.35 -9.10 -15.54
C GLU A 186 5.08 -8.19 -14.54
N SER A 187 6.40 -8.27 -14.52
CA SER A 187 7.23 -7.70 -13.45
C SER A 187 7.91 -6.38 -13.79
N GLU A 188 7.79 -5.90 -15.02
CA GLU A 188 8.59 -4.76 -15.45
C GLU A 188 7.89 -3.43 -15.20
N SER A 189 8.38 -2.73 -14.18
CA SER A 189 8.11 -1.33 -13.98
C SER A 189 9.07 -0.51 -14.85
N ARG A 190 8.53 0.42 -15.65
CA ARG A 190 9.38 1.37 -16.37
C ARG A 190 9.94 2.38 -15.37
N PHE A 191 11.23 2.68 -15.51
CA PHE A 191 11.96 3.62 -14.63
C PHE A 191 11.40 5.04 -14.69
N THR A 192 11.02 5.51 -15.88
CA THR A 192 10.57 6.89 -16.11
C THR A 192 9.28 7.28 -15.36
N PRO A 193 8.18 6.49 -15.39
CA PRO A 193 7.01 6.77 -14.55
C PRO A 193 7.31 6.89 -13.05
N LEU A 194 8.25 6.09 -12.53
CA LEU A 194 8.63 6.10 -11.11
C LEU A 194 9.36 7.40 -10.74
N LEU A 195 10.26 7.85 -11.60
CA LEU A 195 10.94 9.14 -11.44
C LEU A 195 9.94 10.29 -11.43
N ILE A 196 9.04 10.35 -12.41
CA ILE A 196 8.03 11.42 -12.49
C ILE A 196 7.17 11.44 -11.23
N ALA A 197 6.70 10.27 -10.76
CA ALA A 197 5.93 10.16 -9.54
C ALA A 197 6.70 10.68 -8.31
N SER A 198 7.97 10.31 -8.18
CA SER A 198 8.83 10.77 -7.08
C SER A 198 9.03 12.29 -7.10
N LEU A 199 9.24 12.90 -8.27
CA LEU A 199 9.41 14.36 -8.38
C LEU A 199 8.11 15.12 -8.06
N ILE A 200 6.96 14.62 -8.52
CA ILE A 200 5.65 15.20 -8.18
C ILE A 200 5.44 15.18 -6.66
N LEU A 201 5.76 14.06 -5.99
CA LEU A 201 5.60 13.92 -4.54
C LEU A 201 6.60 14.77 -3.75
N LEU A 202 7.82 14.95 -4.25
CA LEU A 202 8.79 15.88 -3.66
C LEU A 202 8.28 17.32 -3.71
N ILE A 203 7.75 17.74 -4.87
CA ILE A 203 7.16 19.08 -5.03
C ILE A 203 5.94 19.23 -4.12
N ALA A 204 5.07 18.22 -4.03
CA ALA A 204 3.92 18.22 -3.13
C ALA A 204 4.34 18.34 -1.65
N THR A 205 5.43 17.68 -1.26
CA THR A 205 6.02 17.80 0.08
C THR A 205 6.45 19.25 0.35
N GLY A 206 7.20 19.87 -0.57
CA GLY A 206 7.63 21.26 -0.43
C GLY A 206 6.47 22.27 -0.33
N ILE A 207 5.45 22.13 -1.18
CA ILE A 207 4.28 23.02 -1.20
C ILE A 207 3.43 22.88 0.08
N SER A 208 3.36 21.68 0.65
CA SER A 208 2.53 21.40 1.83
C SER A 208 3.16 21.83 3.15
N ILE A 209 4.48 22.07 3.22
CA ILE A 209 5.17 22.54 4.43
C ILE A 209 4.48 23.78 5.06
N PRO A 210 4.25 24.89 4.32
CA PRO A 210 3.64 26.09 4.89
C PRO A 210 2.12 25.98 5.10
N LEU A 211 1.44 25.11 4.33
CA LEU A 211 -0.03 25.04 4.31
C LEU A 211 -0.57 24.04 5.32
N PHE A 212 -0.02 22.82 5.32
CA PHE A 212 -0.51 21.71 6.14
C PHE A 212 0.63 20.75 6.53
N PRO A 213 1.28 20.95 7.69
CA PRO A 213 2.43 20.14 8.13
C PRO A 213 2.19 18.62 8.18
N ALA A 214 0.98 18.17 8.51
CA ALA A 214 0.68 16.73 8.52
C ALA A 214 0.75 16.10 7.11
N PHE A 215 0.35 16.87 6.08
CA PHE A 215 0.40 16.39 4.70
C PHE A 215 1.82 16.41 4.13
N SER A 216 2.70 17.30 4.59
CA SER A 216 4.10 17.28 4.14
C SER A 216 4.81 16.00 4.58
N TYR A 217 4.62 15.56 5.83
CA TYR A 217 5.13 14.26 6.27
C TYR A 217 4.53 13.08 5.51
N PHE A 218 3.22 13.13 5.23
CA PHE A 218 2.56 12.08 4.45
C PHE A 218 3.13 12.00 3.03
N PHE A 219 3.27 13.13 2.32
CA PHE A 219 3.85 13.16 0.98
C PHE A 219 5.33 12.78 0.96
N SER A 220 6.10 13.16 1.99
CA SER A 220 7.48 12.70 2.20
C SER A 220 7.53 11.16 2.27
N LEU A 221 6.63 10.52 3.02
CA LEU A 221 6.58 9.06 3.11
C LEU A 221 6.23 8.39 1.76
N LEU A 222 5.32 8.99 0.97
CA LEU A 222 5.03 8.51 -0.40
C LEU A 222 6.24 8.69 -1.33
N PHE A 223 6.96 9.79 -1.18
CA PHE A 223 8.19 10.08 -1.92
C PHE A 223 9.28 9.06 -1.62
N ILE A 224 9.48 8.74 -0.34
CA ILE A 224 10.41 7.72 0.14
C ILE A 224 10.08 6.35 -0.48
N TYR A 225 8.80 5.97 -0.56
CA TYR A 225 8.38 4.71 -1.17
C TYR A 225 8.91 4.53 -2.60
N PHE A 226 8.71 5.52 -3.48
CA PHE A 226 9.21 5.43 -4.86
C PHE A 226 10.74 5.50 -4.94
N SER A 227 11.37 6.30 -4.08
CA SER A 227 12.82 6.45 -4.02
C SER A 227 13.51 5.15 -3.60
N CYS A 228 12.98 4.46 -2.59
CA CYS A 228 13.42 3.11 -2.20
C CYS A 228 13.31 2.14 -3.37
N TYR A 229 12.20 2.16 -4.11
CA TYR A 229 12.03 1.28 -5.26
C TYR A 229 13.04 1.59 -6.38
N ILE A 230 13.30 2.88 -6.67
CA ILE A 230 14.36 3.30 -7.60
C ILE A 230 15.73 2.78 -7.14
N ALA A 231 16.04 2.88 -5.84
CA ALA A 231 17.28 2.35 -5.29
C ALA A 231 17.42 0.84 -5.53
N THR A 232 16.31 0.07 -5.39
CA THR A 232 16.32 -1.36 -5.69
C THR A 232 16.58 -1.64 -7.18
N LEU A 233 15.95 -0.88 -8.08
CA LEU A 233 16.19 -1.02 -9.53
C LEU A 233 17.65 -0.73 -9.90
N LEU A 234 18.24 0.30 -9.29
CA LEU A 234 19.67 0.63 -9.49
C LEU A 234 20.57 -0.50 -8.95
N SER A 235 20.25 -1.04 -7.78
CA SER A 235 20.99 -2.14 -7.15
C SER A 235 20.96 -3.42 -7.99
N LEU A 236 19.86 -3.68 -8.71
CA LEU A 236 19.75 -4.84 -9.60
C LEU A 236 20.70 -4.79 -10.80
N LYS A 237 21.24 -3.61 -11.17
CA LYS A 237 22.25 -3.48 -12.23
C LYS A 237 23.61 -4.04 -11.83
N LYS A 238 23.86 -4.30 -10.54
CA LYS A 238 25.11 -4.89 -9.99
C LYS A 238 26.41 -4.16 -10.38
N LYS A 239 26.34 -2.86 -10.67
CA LYS A 239 27.52 -2.06 -11.03
C LYS A 239 28.19 -1.51 -9.77
N THR A 240 29.49 -1.73 -9.60
CA THR A 240 30.24 -1.36 -8.37
C THR A 240 30.10 0.12 -8.01
N TYR A 241 30.14 1.02 -9.00
CA TYR A 241 30.01 2.46 -8.73
C TYR A 241 28.67 2.84 -8.09
N ILE A 242 27.58 2.12 -8.36
CA ILE A 242 26.26 2.38 -7.76
C ILE A 242 26.32 2.16 -6.25
N TYR A 243 26.96 1.07 -5.80
CA TYR A 243 27.13 0.79 -4.37
C TYR A 243 28.05 1.79 -3.67
N VAL A 244 29.14 2.19 -4.33
CA VAL A 244 30.02 3.26 -3.83
C VAL A 244 29.24 4.57 -3.70
N SER A 245 28.43 4.93 -4.71
CA SER A 245 27.56 6.11 -4.66
C SER A 245 26.56 6.05 -3.50
N PHE A 246 25.93 4.90 -3.22
CA PHE A 246 25.06 4.78 -2.04
C PHE A 246 25.79 5.03 -0.72
N GLY A 247 27.00 4.47 -0.56
CA GLY A 247 27.83 4.73 0.62
C GLY A 247 28.15 6.22 0.80
N VAL A 248 28.55 6.89 -0.27
CA VAL A 248 28.81 8.34 -0.26
C VAL A 248 27.55 9.14 0.08
N ILE A 249 26.40 8.80 -0.53
CA ILE A 249 25.12 9.47 -0.26
C ILE A 249 24.74 9.38 1.22
N ILE A 250 24.92 8.22 1.86
CA ILE A 250 24.62 8.05 3.29
C ILE A 250 25.51 8.95 4.15
N ILE A 251 26.82 9.00 3.87
CA ILE A 251 27.77 9.84 4.63
C ILE A 251 27.43 11.32 4.46
N VAL A 252 27.21 11.77 3.21
CA VAL A 252 26.84 13.15 2.90
C VAL A 252 25.54 13.52 3.62
N GLN A 253 24.54 12.65 3.55
CA GLN A 253 23.27 12.87 4.22
C GLN A 253 23.43 12.95 5.74
N PHE A 254 24.23 12.09 6.34
CA PHE A 254 24.47 12.11 7.79
C PHE A 254 25.06 13.45 8.23
N VAL A 255 26.04 13.97 7.49
CA VAL A 255 26.65 15.29 7.74
C VAL A 255 25.63 16.41 7.55
N LEU A 256 24.84 16.37 6.46
CA LEU A 256 23.79 17.36 6.20
C LEU A 256 22.72 17.37 7.30
N PHE A 257 22.29 16.18 7.75
CA PHE A 257 21.31 16.06 8.81
C PHE A 257 21.86 16.61 10.13
N ALA A 258 23.07 16.21 10.52
CA ALA A 258 23.70 16.67 11.77
C ALA A 258 23.92 18.20 11.81
N THR A 259 24.25 18.81 10.67
CA THR A 259 24.53 20.25 10.59
C THR A 259 23.27 21.11 10.48
N LEU A 260 22.25 20.66 9.74
CA LEU A 260 21.05 21.44 9.46
C LEU A 260 19.92 21.20 10.47
N TYR A 261 19.91 20.07 11.18
CA TYR A 261 18.81 19.73 12.09
C TYR A 261 18.61 20.76 13.21
N SER A 262 19.70 21.36 13.72
CA SER A 262 19.63 22.40 14.76
C SER A 262 19.16 23.77 14.23
N VAL A 263 19.27 24.00 12.91
CA VAL A 263 18.91 25.26 12.26
C VAL A 263 17.44 25.27 11.85
N ILE A 264 16.88 24.11 11.51
CA ILE A 264 15.50 24.00 11.04
C ILE A 264 14.53 24.01 12.22
N PRO A 265 13.50 24.89 12.19
CA PRO A 265 12.53 24.97 13.27
C PRO A 265 11.71 23.69 13.40
N ASN A 266 11.43 23.28 14.64
CA ASN A 266 10.50 22.19 14.93
C ASN A 266 9.09 22.53 14.41
N PRO A 267 8.36 21.55 13.83
CA PRO A 267 8.68 20.12 13.74
C PRO A 267 9.54 19.72 12.54
N PHE A 268 9.83 20.63 11.60
CA PHE A 268 10.25 20.30 10.23
C PHE A 268 11.64 19.68 10.08
N GLY A 269 12.45 19.65 11.14
CA GLY A 269 13.80 19.07 11.11
C GLY A 269 13.84 17.63 10.60
N PHE A 270 12.81 16.82 10.85
CA PHE A 270 12.74 15.44 10.36
C PHE A 270 12.56 15.30 8.85
N LEU A 271 12.03 16.32 8.16
CA LEU A 271 11.91 16.30 6.70
C LEU A 271 13.29 16.32 6.01
N LEU A 272 14.36 16.65 6.72
CA LEU A 272 15.72 16.54 6.21
C LEU A 272 16.07 15.13 5.74
N ILE A 273 15.41 14.10 6.27
CA ILE A 273 15.58 12.70 5.83
C ILE A 273 15.32 12.55 4.33
N ASP A 274 14.44 13.36 3.75
CA ASP A 274 14.16 13.37 2.30
C ASP A 274 15.42 13.65 1.47
N GLY A 275 16.40 14.36 2.02
CA GLY A 275 17.69 14.63 1.37
C GLY A 275 18.39 13.36 0.86
N LEU A 276 18.34 12.28 1.63
CA LEU A 276 18.89 10.98 1.22
C LEU A 276 18.25 10.49 -0.08
N PHE A 277 16.93 10.57 -0.12
CA PHE A 277 16.11 10.02 -1.19
C PHE A 277 16.13 10.92 -2.43
N ILE A 278 16.28 12.24 -2.26
CA ILE A 278 16.57 13.17 -3.34
C ILE A 278 17.90 12.79 -4.03
N LEU A 279 18.95 12.53 -3.26
CA LEU A 279 20.25 12.13 -3.82
C LEU A 279 20.18 10.79 -4.57
N ILE A 280 19.37 9.84 -4.08
CA ILE A 280 19.09 8.56 -4.79
C ILE A 280 18.40 8.82 -6.14
N ILE A 281 17.42 9.71 -6.18
CA ILE A 281 16.73 10.08 -7.44
C ILE A 281 17.70 10.73 -8.42
N CYS A 282 18.55 11.64 -7.94
CA CYS A 282 19.59 12.26 -8.76
C CYS A 282 20.51 11.20 -9.39
N LEU A 283 20.97 10.23 -8.61
CA LEU A 283 21.76 9.11 -9.13
C LEU A 283 20.98 8.31 -10.19
N GLY A 284 19.69 8.09 -9.95
CA GLY A 284 18.79 7.45 -10.89
C GLY A 284 18.67 8.18 -12.24
N ILE A 285 18.53 9.51 -12.20
CA ILE A 285 18.48 10.36 -13.39
C ILE A 285 19.80 10.28 -14.17
N VAL A 286 20.93 10.43 -13.48
CA VAL A 286 22.27 10.35 -14.10
C VAL A 286 22.47 9.01 -14.79
N GLU A 287 22.18 7.91 -14.11
CA GLU A 287 22.36 6.58 -14.65
C GLU A 287 21.48 6.31 -15.88
N ASN A 288 20.20 6.69 -15.82
CA ASN A 288 19.23 6.31 -16.85
C ASN A 288 19.23 7.25 -18.07
N TYR A 289 19.62 8.53 -17.91
CA TYR A 289 19.58 9.50 -19.00
C TYR A 289 20.96 9.96 -19.48
N LEU A 290 21.96 10.03 -18.61
CA LEU A 290 23.30 10.52 -19.00
C LEU A 290 24.24 9.39 -19.40
N ILE A 291 24.19 8.25 -18.71
CA ILE A 291 25.10 7.12 -18.96
C ILE A 291 24.53 6.17 -20.03
N ALA A 292 23.22 5.87 -19.98
CA ALA A 292 22.58 5.00 -20.97
C ALA A 292 22.66 5.56 -22.40
N ASN A 293 22.50 6.88 -22.58
CA ASN A 293 22.62 7.54 -23.88
C ASN A 293 24.05 7.51 -24.45
N ARG A 294 25.10 7.33 -23.62
CA ARG A 294 26.49 7.18 -24.10
C ARG A 294 26.78 5.80 -24.70
N HIS A 295 25.98 4.78 -24.38
CA HIS A 295 26.16 3.43 -24.93
C HIS A 295 25.42 3.18 -26.25
N ASN A 296 24.43 4.02 -26.61
CA ASN A 296 23.70 3.95 -27.89
C ASN A 296 24.32 4.82 -29.01
N VAL A 297 25.45 5.47 -28.75
CA VAL A 297 26.14 6.39 -29.69
C VAL A 297 27.56 5.89 -30.02
N LYS A 298 27.79 4.58 -29.92
CA LYS A 298 29.03 3.93 -30.40
C LYS A 298 28.70 2.85 -31.41
#